data_AF-A0A059FK33-F1
#
_entry.id   AF-A0A059FK33-F1
#
_cell.length_a   1.000
_cell.length_b   1.000
_cell.length_c   1.000
_cell.angle_alpha   90.00
_cell.angle_beta   90.00
_cell.angle_gamma   90.00
#
_symmetry.space_group_name_H-M   'P 1'
#
loop_
_entity.id
_entity.type
_entity.pdbx_description
1 polymer ?
#
loop_
_entity_poly.entity_id
_entity_poly.type
_entity_poly.pdbx_seq_one_letter_code
_entity_poly.pdbx_strand_id
1 'polypeptide(L)'
;MILRRVISHFRKQEWTAIGLDFLIVVFGVFIGIQVSNWNTARASMERETGLLVELRRELETGIQKTEQKAYALNQVAEAGKRSLDFMAAGQPCGDNCWLVLVDFFHASQWQKIEVQATTYEEMRRSGLPRSREIIDAVEFYLAQNANLASTWQEPPKYRSLVRQFIPLDVQAYYWATCYDVTGGAETYVLDCAKGVADDMAARSVNEIMTKPDMQPFLTEWTGHVVSTPSDMDEQNEAAERAIAAINNELDRRR
;
A
#
# COMPACT_ATOMS: atom_id res chain seq x y z
N MET A 1 48.41 -79.60 6.21
CA MET A 1 47.82 -78.55 7.08
C MET A 1 48.20 -77.12 6.65
N ILE A 2 48.31 -76.82 5.34
CA ILE A 2 48.47 -75.44 4.83
C ILE A 2 47.19 -74.94 4.14
N LEU A 3 46.41 -75.84 3.51
CA LEU A 3 45.11 -75.52 2.88
C LEU A 3 44.07 -74.94 3.86
N ARG A 4 44.09 -75.36 5.13
CA ARG A 4 43.11 -74.92 6.14
C ARG A 4 43.37 -73.49 6.65
N ARG A 5 44.62 -73.01 6.58
CA ARG A 5 44.99 -71.62 6.94
C ARG A 5 44.71 -70.63 5.81
N VAL A 6 44.81 -71.05 4.55
CA VAL A 6 44.50 -70.20 3.40
C VAL A 6 42.98 -69.94 3.32
N ILE A 7 42.14 -70.98 3.49
CA ILE A 7 40.67 -70.84 3.50
C ILE A 7 40.17 -70.02 4.70
N SER A 8 40.85 -70.02 5.86
CA SER A 8 40.45 -69.17 7.00
C SER A 8 40.77 -67.70 6.81
N HIS A 9 41.75 -67.36 5.95
CA HIS A 9 42.06 -65.97 5.61
C HIS A 9 41.15 -65.43 4.51
N PHE A 10 40.82 -66.23 3.48
CA PHE A 10 39.83 -65.81 2.47
C PHE A 10 38.44 -65.61 3.07
N ARG A 11 37.96 -66.49 3.97
CA ARG A 11 36.63 -66.32 4.59
C ARG A 11 36.52 -65.11 5.53
N LYS A 12 37.64 -64.56 6.01
CA LYS A 12 37.66 -63.30 6.80
C LYS A 12 37.73 -62.07 5.90
N GLN A 13 38.42 -62.18 4.76
CA GLN A 13 38.61 -61.08 3.82
C GLN A 13 37.32 -60.77 3.01
N GLU A 14 36.52 -61.79 2.68
CA GLU A 14 35.21 -61.59 2.03
C GLU A 14 34.23 -60.81 2.91
N TRP A 15 34.16 -61.08 4.21
CA TRP A 15 33.27 -60.33 5.12
C TRP A 15 33.72 -58.88 5.33
N THR A 16 35.03 -58.63 5.36
CA THR A 16 35.56 -57.25 5.37
C THR A 16 35.32 -56.53 4.05
N ALA A 17 35.39 -57.23 2.91
CA ALA A 17 35.09 -56.68 1.60
C ALA A 17 33.59 -56.32 1.47
N ILE A 18 32.70 -57.24 1.84
CA ILE A 18 31.24 -57.00 1.87
C ILE A 18 30.89 -55.85 2.83
N GLY A 19 31.54 -55.78 3.99
CA GLY A 19 31.36 -54.68 4.94
C GLY A 19 31.83 -53.32 4.38
N LEU A 20 32.95 -53.32 3.67
CA LEU A 20 33.47 -52.12 2.98
C LEU A 20 32.53 -51.69 1.85
N ASP A 21 32.04 -52.63 1.03
CA ASP A 21 31.10 -52.35 -0.06
C ASP A 21 29.77 -51.79 0.48
N PHE A 22 29.25 -52.37 1.56
CA PHE A 22 28.05 -51.84 2.23
C PHE A 22 28.27 -50.43 2.78
N LEU A 23 29.41 -50.17 3.43
CA LEU A 23 29.75 -48.84 3.92
C LEU A 23 29.85 -47.84 2.79
N ILE A 24 30.50 -48.17 1.68
CA ILE A 24 30.62 -47.30 0.51
C ILE A 24 29.23 -46.94 -0.04
N VAL A 25 28.32 -47.91 -0.16
CA VAL A 25 26.93 -47.66 -0.62
C VAL A 25 26.18 -46.75 0.36
N VAL A 26 26.25 -47.02 1.67
CA VAL A 26 25.59 -46.19 2.69
C VAL A 26 26.14 -44.77 2.71
N PHE A 27 27.46 -44.60 2.63
CA PHE A 27 28.09 -43.29 2.51
C PHE A 27 27.74 -42.59 1.20
N GLY A 28 27.63 -43.33 0.10
CA GLY A 28 27.20 -42.81 -1.20
C GLY A 28 25.78 -42.24 -1.15
N VAL A 29 24.83 -42.97 -0.57
CA VAL A 29 23.44 -42.50 -0.38
C VAL A 29 23.39 -41.32 0.59
N PHE A 30 24.14 -41.38 1.69
CA PHE A 30 24.21 -40.30 2.67
C PHE A 30 24.73 -39.00 2.03
N ILE A 31 25.86 -39.06 1.31
CA ILE A 31 26.41 -37.90 0.59
C ILE A 31 25.43 -37.40 -0.48
N GLY A 32 24.78 -38.31 -1.21
CA GLY A 32 23.76 -37.96 -2.20
C GLY A 32 22.61 -37.13 -1.61
N ILE A 33 22.07 -37.55 -0.46
CA ILE A 33 21.04 -36.81 0.27
C ILE A 33 21.58 -35.47 0.77
N GLN A 34 22.80 -35.43 1.31
CA GLN A 34 23.39 -34.19 1.82
C GLN A 34 23.63 -33.16 0.70
N VAL A 35 24.13 -33.58 -0.46
CA VAL A 35 24.29 -32.71 -1.64
C VAL A 35 22.93 -32.22 -2.14
N SER A 36 21.92 -33.10 -2.19
CA SER A 36 20.56 -32.73 -2.57
C SER A 36 19.97 -31.68 -1.61
N ASN A 37 20.12 -31.87 -0.30
CA ASN A 37 19.66 -30.94 0.73
C ASN A 37 20.38 -29.59 0.67
N TRP A 38 21.69 -29.60 0.39
CA TRP A 38 22.45 -28.37 0.19
C TRP A 38 21.98 -27.60 -1.04
N ASN A 39 21.73 -28.29 -2.15
CA ASN A 39 21.23 -27.68 -3.37
C ASN A 39 19.83 -27.08 -3.18
N THR A 40 18.91 -27.78 -2.50
CA THR A 40 17.56 -27.26 -2.21
C THR A 40 17.61 -26.07 -1.24
N ALA A 41 18.45 -26.12 -0.20
CA ALA A 41 18.63 -24.99 0.71
C ALA A 41 19.16 -23.74 -0.01
N ARG A 42 20.14 -23.91 -0.90
CA ARG A 42 20.69 -22.83 -1.73
C ARG A 42 19.62 -22.22 -2.65
N ALA A 43 18.87 -23.06 -3.37
CA ALA A 43 17.78 -22.60 -4.24
C ALA A 43 16.67 -21.87 -3.46
N SER A 44 16.34 -22.34 -2.26
CA SER A 44 15.37 -21.68 -1.36
C SER A 44 15.86 -20.29 -0.92
N MET A 45 17.15 -20.15 -0.58
CA MET A 45 17.75 -18.86 -0.24
C MET A 45 17.70 -17.88 -1.41
N GLU A 46 18.06 -18.32 -2.62
CA GLU A 46 18.05 -17.49 -3.82
C GLU A 46 16.62 -17.03 -4.15
N ARG A 47 15.63 -17.92 -4.07
CA ARG A 47 14.22 -17.59 -4.26
C ARG A 47 13.73 -16.54 -3.25
N GLU A 48 14.04 -16.73 -1.97
CA GLU A 48 13.65 -15.77 -0.94
C GLU A 48 14.31 -14.40 -1.16
N THR A 49 15.59 -14.36 -1.54
CA THR A 49 16.29 -13.11 -1.86
C THR A 49 15.62 -12.38 -3.02
N GLY A 50 15.19 -13.10 -4.07
CA GLY A 50 14.43 -12.50 -5.17
C GLY A 50 13.11 -11.90 -4.70
N LEU A 51 12.34 -12.64 -3.90
CA LEU A 51 11.06 -12.18 -3.33
C LEU A 51 11.23 -10.99 -2.38
N LEU A 52 12.32 -10.93 -1.61
CA LEU A 52 12.62 -9.79 -0.74
C LEU A 52 12.89 -8.52 -1.55
N VAL A 53 13.57 -8.62 -2.70
CA VAL A 53 13.77 -7.47 -3.61
C VAL A 53 12.45 -6.99 -4.20
N GLU A 54 11.56 -7.92 -4.56
CA GLU A 54 10.23 -7.60 -5.06
C GLU A 54 9.35 -6.95 -3.99
N LEU A 55 9.32 -7.53 -2.78
CA LEU A 55 8.61 -6.99 -1.64
C LEU A 55 9.09 -5.56 -1.29
N ARG A 56 10.41 -5.32 -1.30
CA ARG A 56 10.94 -3.97 -1.09
C ARG A 56 10.37 -2.98 -2.11
N ARG A 57 10.38 -3.34 -3.40
CA ARG A 57 9.84 -2.49 -4.46
C ARG A 57 8.34 -2.27 -4.31
N GLU A 58 7.60 -3.29 -3.88
CA GLU A 58 6.16 -3.19 -3.59
C GLU A 58 5.90 -2.18 -2.46
N LEU A 59 6.68 -2.22 -1.37
CA LEU A 59 6.60 -1.24 -0.29
C LEU A 59 6.96 0.19 -0.74
N GLU A 60 8.04 0.36 -1.52
CA GLU A 60 8.43 1.66 -2.10
C GLU A 60 7.31 2.25 -2.98
N THR A 61 6.69 1.41 -3.80
CA THR A 61 5.53 1.80 -4.62
C THR A 61 4.32 2.15 -3.76
N GLY A 62 4.13 1.44 -2.64
CA GLY A 62 3.12 1.72 -1.64
C GLY A 62 3.26 3.13 -1.06
N ILE A 63 4.47 3.49 -0.61
CA ILE A 63 4.81 4.81 -0.07
C ILE A 63 4.50 5.91 -1.09
N GLN A 64 4.96 5.76 -2.34
CA GLN A 64 4.70 6.77 -3.37
C GLN A 64 3.20 7.02 -3.61
N LYS A 65 2.39 5.95 -3.58
CA LYS A 65 0.93 6.06 -3.75
C LYS A 65 0.26 6.76 -2.58
N THR A 66 0.68 6.48 -1.35
CA THR A 66 0.10 7.12 -0.16
C THR A 66 0.54 8.57 -0.03
N GLU A 67 1.78 8.92 -0.38
CA GLU A 67 2.23 10.32 -0.44
C GLU A 67 1.37 11.16 -1.40
N GLN A 68 1.08 10.63 -2.59
CA GLN A 68 0.24 11.33 -3.56
C GLN A 68 -1.22 11.48 -3.08
N LYS A 69 -1.76 10.47 -2.40
CA LYS A 69 -3.09 10.56 -1.78
C LYS A 69 -3.10 11.54 -0.62
N ALA A 70 -2.08 11.56 0.23
CA ALA A 70 -1.93 12.52 1.33
C ALA A 70 -1.91 13.95 0.80
N TYR A 71 -1.16 14.19 -0.29
CA TYR A 71 -1.17 15.47 -0.99
C TYR A 71 -2.57 15.87 -1.47
N ALA A 72 -3.28 14.96 -2.16
CA ALA A 72 -4.63 15.22 -2.62
C ALA A 72 -5.61 15.50 -1.47
N LEU A 73 -5.55 14.72 -0.38
CA LEU A 73 -6.41 14.89 0.78
C LEU A 73 -6.15 16.20 1.53
N ASN A 74 -4.91 16.68 1.56
CA ASN A 74 -4.60 18.03 2.04
C ASN A 74 -5.33 19.10 1.20
N GLN A 75 -5.38 18.96 -0.12
CA GLN A 75 -6.14 19.89 -0.97
C GLN A 75 -7.65 19.85 -0.67
N VAL A 76 -8.20 18.65 -0.40
CA VAL A 76 -9.61 18.46 0.00
C VAL A 76 -9.88 19.12 1.36
N ALA A 77 -9.01 18.93 2.35
CA ALA A 77 -9.15 19.54 3.67
C ALA A 77 -9.10 21.07 3.59
N GLU A 78 -8.15 21.62 2.84
CA GLU A 78 -8.01 23.07 2.67
C GLU A 78 -9.21 23.68 1.91
N ALA A 79 -9.74 22.99 0.91
CA ALA A 79 -10.98 23.40 0.25
C ALA A 79 -12.17 23.36 1.21
N GLY A 80 -12.29 22.29 2.02
CA GLY A 80 -13.33 22.18 3.04
C GLY A 80 -13.27 23.31 4.06
N LYS A 81 -12.06 23.68 4.50
CA LYS A 81 -11.82 24.82 5.38
C LYS A 81 -12.25 26.14 4.73
N ARG A 82 -11.83 26.43 3.49
CA ARG A 82 -12.26 27.63 2.75
C ARG A 82 -13.77 27.70 2.59
N SER A 83 -14.42 26.57 2.27
CA SER A 83 -15.88 26.47 2.19
C SER A 83 -16.55 26.73 3.54
N LEU A 84 -16.04 26.18 4.65
CA LEU A 84 -16.57 26.43 5.99
C LEU A 84 -16.40 27.90 6.42
N ASP A 85 -15.24 28.50 6.13
CA ASP A 85 -14.97 29.92 6.39
C ASP A 85 -15.93 30.82 5.59
N PHE A 86 -16.18 30.48 4.32
CA PHE A 86 -17.17 31.17 3.48
C PHE A 86 -18.59 31.04 4.06
N MET A 87 -18.99 29.83 4.48
CA MET A 87 -20.29 29.61 5.13
C MET A 87 -20.44 30.44 6.41
N ALA A 88 -19.40 30.48 7.24
CA ALA A 88 -19.39 31.23 8.50
C ALA A 88 -19.44 32.76 8.28
N ALA A 89 -18.80 33.26 7.22
CA ALA A 89 -18.85 34.68 6.88
C ALA A 89 -20.25 35.13 6.45
N GLY A 90 -21.03 34.25 5.81
CA GLY A 90 -22.41 34.51 5.39
C GLY A 90 -22.54 35.62 4.33
N GLN A 91 -21.45 35.97 3.65
CA GLN A 91 -21.43 37.01 2.62
C GLN A 91 -21.71 36.43 1.23
N PRO A 92 -22.28 37.21 0.29
CA PRO A 92 -22.39 36.80 -1.10
C PRO A 92 -21.01 36.52 -1.72
N CYS A 93 -20.92 35.53 -2.61
CA CYS A 93 -19.66 35.17 -3.27
C CYS A 93 -19.12 36.21 -4.27
N GLY A 94 -19.92 37.22 -4.64
CA GLY A 94 -19.51 38.29 -5.57
C GLY A 94 -19.04 37.74 -6.91
N ASP A 95 -17.92 38.26 -7.42
CA ASP A 95 -17.34 37.82 -8.69
C ASP A 95 -16.61 36.46 -8.59
N ASN A 96 -16.46 35.91 -7.38
CA ASN A 96 -15.70 34.69 -7.10
C ASN A 96 -16.58 33.44 -6.95
N CYS A 97 -17.87 33.51 -7.28
CA CYS A 97 -18.80 32.38 -7.11
C CYS A 97 -18.34 31.09 -7.80
N TRP A 98 -17.60 31.19 -8.92
CA TRP A 98 -17.00 30.02 -9.56
C TRP A 98 -16.01 29.29 -8.66
N LEU A 99 -15.04 30.01 -8.08
CA LEU A 99 -14.01 29.40 -7.23
C LEU A 99 -14.61 28.88 -5.92
N VAL A 100 -15.62 29.57 -5.37
CA VAL A 100 -16.37 29.07 -4.20
C VAL A 100 -17.09 27.76 -4.52
N LEU A 101 -17.70 27.65 -5.70
CA LEU A 101 -18.37 26.42 -6.15
C LEU A 101 -17.35 25.28 -6.39
N VAL A 102 -16.19 25.60 -6.94
CA VAL A 102 -15.07 24.67 -7.10
C VAL A 102 -14.57 24.18 -5.75
N ASP A 103 -14.45 25.04 -4.74
CA ASP A 103 -14.06 24.64 -3.38
C ASP A 103 -15.06 23.68 -2.75
N PHE A 104 -16.38 23.92 -2.89
CA PHE A 104 -17.39 22.95 -2.45
C PHE A 104 -17.25 21.61 -3.18
N PHE A 105 -16.87 21.62 -4.46
CA PHE A 105 -16.63 20.40 -5.23
C PHE A 105 -15.32 19.69 -4.81
N HIS A 106 -14.23 20.43 -4.58
CA HIS A 106 -12.95 19.93 -4.05
C HIS A 106 -13.13 19.30 -2.69
N ALA A 107 -13.87 19.97 -1.79
CA ALA A 107 -14.21 19.45 -0.48
C ALA A 107 -15.03 18.14 -0.57
N SER A 108 -15.75 17.90 -1.68
CA SER A 108 -16.53 16.68 -1.88
C SER A 108 -15.70 15.46 -2.27
N GLN A 109 -14.40 15.63 -2.52
CA GLN A 109 -13.59 14.57 -3.09
C GLN A 109 -13.27 13.49 -2.08
N TRP A 110 -13.31 12.24 -2.56
CA TRP A 110 -13.05 11.05 -1.78
C TRP A 110 -12.27 10.10 -2.67
N GLN A 111 -11.29 9.42 -2.09
CA GLN A 111 -10.48 8.45 -2.78
C GLN A 111 -10.36 7.20 -1.90
N LYS A 112 -10.47 6.04 -2.52
CA LYS A 112 -10.18 4.78 -1.83
C LYS A 112 -8.71 4.77 -1.42
N ILE A 113 -8.43 4.51 -0.15
CA ILE A 113 -7.07 4.30 0.36
C ILE A 113 -6.88 2.80 0.50
N GLU A 114 -5.98 2.23 -0.31
CA GLU A 114 -5.62 0.81 -0.21
C GLU A 114 -4.22 0.64 -0.78
N VAL A 115 -3.35 -0.01 -0.01
CA VAL A 115 -2.08 -0.51 -0.51
C VAL A 115 -2.11 -2.02 -0.47
N GLN A 116 -1.75 -2.64 -1.59
CA GLN A 116 -1.71 -4.09 -1.69
C GLN A 116 -0.29 -4.58 -1.41
N ALA A 117 -0.19 -5.69 -0.69
CA ALA A 117 1.08 -6.39 -0.43
C ALA A 117 1.01 -7.83 -0.94
N THR A 118 0.76 -7.96 -2.24
CA THR A 118 0.58 -9.24 -2.94
C THR A 118 1.81 -10.13 -2.81
N THR A 119 3.00 -9.53 -2.93
CA THR A 119 4.26 -10.27 -2.80
C THR A 119 4.40 -10.84 -1.39
N TYR A 120 4.08 -10.04 -0.38
CA TYR A 120 4.13 -10.49 1.02
C TYR A 120 3.16 -11.64 1.28
N GLU A 121 1.92 -11.55 0.81
CA GLU A 121 0.92 -12.61 0.98
C GLU A 121 1.37 -13.93 0.35
N GLU A 122 1.93 -13.89 -0.87
CA GLU A 122 2.48 -15.07 -1.53
C GLU A 122 3.68 -15.66 -0.79
N MET A 123 4.55 -14.79 -0.26
CA MET A 123 5.67 -15.20 0.59
C MET A 123 5.15 -15.92 1.83
N ARG A 124 4.14 -15.38 2.54
CA ARG A 124 3.57 -15.98 3.76
C ARG A 124 2.96 -17.36 3.48
N ARG A 125 2.26 -17.53 2.35
CA ARG A 125 1.72 -18.85 1.92
C ARG A 125 2.83 -19.90 1.70
N SER A 126 4.03 -19.43 1.37
CA SER A 126 5.20 -20.28 1.13
C SER A 126 6.13 -20.41 2.36
N GLY A 127 5.74 -19.87 3.53
CA GLY A 127 6.56 -19.89 4.74
C GLY A 127 7.72 -18.88 4.76
N LEU A 128 7.66 -17.85 3.91
CA LEU A 128 8.63 -16.77 3.79
C LEU A 128 8.04 -15.42 4.27
N PRO A 129 8.86 -14.38 4.49
CA PRO A 129 10.30 -14.47 4.72
C PRO A 129 10.59 -15.27 6.00
N ARG A 130 11.80 -15.82 6.11
CA ARG A 130 12.24 -16.54 7.32
C ARG A 130 12.60 -15.60 8.47
N SER A 131 12.97 -14.36 8.15
CA SER A 131 13.32 -13.35 9.14
C SER A 131 12.07 -12.88 9.89
N ARG A 132 12.06 -13.09 11.22
CA ARG A 132 10.97 -12.62 12.08
C ARG A 132 10.89 -11.09 12.14
N GLU A 133 12.04 -10.42 12.08
CA GLU A 133 12.13 -8.96 12.05
C GLU A 133 11.40 -8.39 10.82
N ILE A 134 11.58 -8.98 9.64
CA ILE A 134 10.87 -8.56 8.42
C ILE A 134 9.38 -8.84 8.55
N ILE A 135 8.99 -10.02 9.05
CA ILE A 135 7.58 -10.36 9.29
C ILE A 135 6.92 -9.31 10.18
N ASP A 136 7.51 -9.03 11.34
CA ASP A 136 6.92 -8.12 12.32
C ASP A 136 6.84 -6.69 11.77
N ALA A 137 7.87 -6.22 11.05
CA ALA A 137 7.88 -4.90 10.45
C ALA A 137 6.83 -4.74 9.34
N VAL A 138 6.70 -5.72 8.44
CA VAL A 138 5.72 -5.68 7.35
C VAL A 138 4.30 -5.85 7.90
N GLU A 139 4.07 -6.76 8.85
CA GLU A 139 2.73 -6.94 9.45
C GLU A 139 2.28 -5.70 10.22
N PHE A 140 3.19 -5.00 10.91
CA PHE A 140 2.89 -3.73 11.57
C PHE A 140 2.43 -2.66 10.55
N TYR A 141 3.17 -2.52 9.44
CA TYR A 141 2.80 -1.63 8.34
C TYR A 141 1.42 -1.97 7.75
N LEU A 142 1.18 -3.25 7.44
CA LEU A 142 -0.08 -3.70 6.83
C LEU A 142 -1.27 -3.54 7.79
N ALA A 143 -1.06 -3.71 9.10
CA ALA A 143 -2.09 -3.45 10.09
C ALA A 143 -2.49 -1.96 10.12
N GLN A 144 -1.53 -1.04 10.06
CA GLN A 144 -1.81 0.39 9.96
C GLN A 144 -2.55 0.72 8.66
N ASN A 145 -2.11 0.15 7.52
CA ASN A 145 -2.79 0.36 6.25
C ASN A 145 -4.23 -0.16 6.24
N ALA A 146 -4.47 -1.36 6.79
CA ALA A 146 -5.80 -1.94 6.88
C ALA A 146 -6.73 -1.09 7.76
N ASN A 147 -6.22 -0.59 8.90
CA ASN A 147 -6.99 0.28 9.77
C ASN A 147 -7.38 1.58 9.06
N LEU A 148 -6.43 2.23 8.37
CA LEU A 148 -6.72 3.45 7.61
C LEU A 148 -7.69 3.19 6.45
N ALA A 149 -7.47 2.12 5.69
CA ALA A 149 -8.36 1.72 4.60
C ALA A 149 -9.79 1.46 5.10
N SER A 150 -9.95 0.92 6.31
CA SER A 150 -11.26 0.59 6.88
C SER A 150 -12.14 1.83 7.14
N THR A 151 -11.56 2.96 7.54
CA THR A 151 -12.30 4.20 7.80
C THR A 151 -12.69 4.94 6.51
N TRP A 152 -12.12 4.52 5.37
CA TRP A 152 -12.29 5.11 4.05
C TRP A 152 -13.01 4.17 3.07
N GLN A 153 -13.76 3.17 3.53
CA GLN A 153 -14.50 2.26 2.64
C GLN A 153 -15.72 2.91 1.99
N GLU A 154 -16.43 3.75 2.74
CA GLU A 154 -17.67 4.37 2.30
C GLU A 154 -17.45 5.85 1.96
N PRO A 155 -18.01 6.34 0.83
CA PRO A 155 -18.00 7.77 0.53
C PRO A 155 -18.76 8.58 1.60
N PRO A 156 -18.32 9.81 1.92
CA PRO A 156 -18.98 10.63 2.92
C PRO A 156 -20.35 11.12 2.45
N LYS A 157 -21.29 11.28 3.39
CA LYS A 157 -22.62 11.85 3.10
C LYS A 157 -22.53 13.22 2.44
N TYR A 158 -21.59 14.05 2.87
CA TYR A 158 -21.32 15.36 2.29
C TYR A 158 -21.16 15.32 0.77
N ARG A 159 -20.38 14.36 0.25
CA ARG A 159 -20.15 14.19 -1.20
C ARG A 159 -21.45 13.99 -1.95
N SER A 160 -22.32 13.11 -1.45
CA SER A 160 -23.62 12.84 -2.08
C SER A 160 -24.53 14.07 -2.03
N LEU A 161 -24.57 14.78 -0.90
CA LEU A 161 -25.43 15.93 -0.69
C LEU A 161 -25.03 17.12 -1.56
N VAL A 162 -23.77 17.55 -1.49
CA VAL A 162 -23.32 18.75 -2.21
C VAL A 162 -23.47 18.59 -3.72
N ARG A 163 -23.20 17.39 -4.25
CA ARG A 163 -23.30 17.09 -5.69
C ARG A 163 -24.73 17.07 -6.23
N GLN A 164 -25.75 17.00 -5.39
CA GLN A 164 -27.15 17.15 -5.84
C GLN A 164 -27.51 18.62 -6.12
N PHE A 165 -26.75 19.58 -5.58
CA PHE A 165 -26.97 21.03 -5.75
C PHE A 165 -25.98 21.67 -6.73
N ILE A 166 -25.11 20.87 -7.34
CA ILE A 166 -24.18 21.31 -8.38
C ILE A 166 -24.73 20.84 -9.73
N PRO A 167 -25.09 21.75 -10.66
CA PRO A 167 -25.62 21.39 -11.97
C PRO A 167 -24.72 20.41 -12.73
N LEU A 168 -25.31 19.49 -13.50
CA LEU A 168 -24.56 18.47 -14.23
C LEU A 168 -23.49 19.08 -15.15
N ASP A 169 -23.78 20.19 -15.81
CA ASP A 169 -22.83 20.89 -16.69
C ASP A 169 -21.59 21.40 -15.93
N VAL A 170 -21.77 21.86 -14.69
CA VAL A 170 -20.65 22.24 -13.80
C VAL A 170 -19.83 21.01 -13.44
N GLN A 171 -20.48 19.89 -13.08
CA GLN A 171 -19.76 18.66 -12.74
C GLN A 171 -18.99 18.12 -13.95
N ALA A 172 -19.61 18.15 -15.14
CA ALA A 172 -18.99 17.70 -16.38
C ALA A 172 -17.76 18.54 -16.73
N TYR A 173 -17.86 19.88 -16.61
CA TYR A 173 -16.71 20.76 -16.80
C TYR A 173 -15.62 20.50 -15.76
N TYR A 174 -16.00 20.38 -14.48
CA TYR A 174 -15.04 20.09 -13.41
C TYR A 174 -14.21 18.84 -13.72
N TRP A 175 -14.86 17.75 -14.10
CA TRP A 175 -14.21 16.49 -14.48
C TRP A 175 -13.54 16.54 -15.87
N ALA A 176 -13.55 17.67 -16.56
CA ALA A 176 -12.76 17.86 -17.78
C ALA A 176 -11.49 18.70 -17.52
N THR A 177 -11.46 19.51 -16.46
CA THR A 177 -10.43 20.57 -16.33
C THR A 177 -9.89 20.82 -14.93
N CYS A 178 -10.62 20.49 -13.86
CA CYS A 178 -10.26 20.90 -12.48
C CYS A 178 -9.49 19.85 -11.69
N TYR A 179 -9.03 18.77 -12.32
CA TYR A 179 -8.23 17.73 -11.67
C TYR A 179 -7.22 17.13 -12.64
N ASP A 180 -6.22 16.46 -12.10
CA ASP A 180 -5.22 15.69 -12.82
C ASP A 180 -5.02 14.33 -12.13
N VAL A 181 -4.43 13.37 -12.82
CA VAL A 181 -4.07 12.06 -12.24
C VAL A 181 -2.56 11.89 -12.33
N THR A 182 -1.89 12.06 -11.18
CA THR A 182 -0.45 11.87 -11.05
C THR A 182 -0.18 10.60 -10.24
N GLY A 183 0.55 9.64 -10.83
CA GLY A 183 0.96 8.40 -10.17
C GLY A 183 -0.17 7.49 -9.66
N GLY A 184 -1.39 7.68 -10.16
CA GLY A 184 -2.56 6.88 -9.78
C GLY A 184 -3.40 7.48 -8.65
N ALA A 185 -3.08 8.71 -8.19
CA ALA A 185 -3.96 9.52 -7.35
C ALA A 185 -4.49 10.72 -8.14
N GLU A 186 -5.74 11.11 -7.88
CA GLU A 186 -6.29 12.36 -8.42
C GLU A 186 -5.80 13.52 -7.56
N THR A 187 -5.29 14.58 -8.20
CA THR A 187 -4.91 15.85 -7.57
C THR A 187 -5.79 16.96 -8.13
N TYR A 188 -6.02 18.03 -7.37
CA TYR A 188 -7.02 19.05 -7.73
C TYR A 188 -6.37 20.39 -8.12
N VAL A 189 -6.91 21.02 -9.17
CA VAL A 189 -6.41 22.29 -9.69
C VAL A 189 -7.09 23.43 -8.93
N LEU A 190 -6.38 24.03 -7.96
CA LEU A 190 -6.95 25.07 -7.09
C LEU A 190 -7.44 26.30 -7.87
N ASP A 191 -6.68 26.74 -8.87
CA ASP A 191 -7.05 27.84 -9.77
C ASP A 191 -7.80 27.31 -10.99
N CYS A 192 -8.89 26.55 -10.79
CA CYS A 192 -9.62 25.99 -11.91
C CYS A 192 -10.20 27.09 -12.80
N ALA A 193 -9.86 27.06 -14.09
CA ALA A 193 -10.34 28.02 -15.07
C ALA A 193 -11.86 28.05 -15.12
N LYS A 194 -12.44 29.25 -15.23
CA LYS A 194 -13.89 29.46 -15.25
C LYS A 194 -14.57 28.66 -16.37
N GLY A 195 -15.49 27.78 -15.98
CA GLY A 195 -16.17 26.87 -16.91
C GLY A 195 -17.63 27.18 -17.22
N VAL A 196 -18.29 27.97 -16.38
CA VAL A 196 -19.72 28.29 -16.52
C VAL A 196 -19.99 29.78 -16.34
N ALA A 197 -21.21 30.19 -16.67
CA ALA A 197 -21.67 31.56 -16.46
C ALA A 197 -21.78 31.92 -14.97
N ASP A 198 -21.55 33.20 -14.64
CA ASP A 198 -21.53 33.68 -13.24
C ASP A 198 -22.88 33.51 -12.55
N ASP A 199 -23.98 33.69 -13.28
CA ASP A 199 -25.34 33.50 -12.75
C ASP A 199 -25.63 32.05 -12.37
N MET A 200 -25.05 31.09 -13.10
CA MET A 200 -25.16 29.67 -12.78
C MET A 200 -24.36 29.36 -11.51
N ALA A 201 -23.10 29.81 -11.43
CA ALA A 201 -22.27 29.59 -10.26
C ALA A 201 -22.87 30.23 -8.99
N ALA A 202 -23.32 31.49 -9.10
CA ALA A 202 -23.95 32.21 -7.99
C ALA A 202 -25.23 31.52 -7.51
N ARG A 203 -26.07 31.02 -8.42
CA ARG A 203 -27.28 30.26 -8.06
C ARG A 203 -26.93 28.98 -7.30
N SER A 204 -25.98 28.18 -7.79
CA SER A 204 -25.57 26.94 -7.12
C SER A 204 -24.97 27.19 -5.75
N VAL A 205 -24.12 28.20 -5.59
CA VAL A 205 -23.57 28.59 -4.28
C VAL A 205 -24.69 28.98 -3.33
N ASN A 206 -25.64 29.82 -3.76
CA ASN A 206 -26.79 30.20 -2.93
C ASN A 206 -27.66 28.98 -2.54
N GLU A 207 -27.89 28.06 -3.47
CA GLU A 207 -28.64 26.83 -3.17
C GLU A 207 -27.94 25.99 -2.11
N ILE A 208 -26.62 25.80 -2.21
CA ILE A 208 -25.80 25.08 -1.21
C ILE A 208 -25.88 25.77 0.16
N MET A 209 -25.72 27.10 0.19
CA MET A 209 -25.71 27.90 1.42
C MET A 209 -27.05 27.88 2.18
N THR A 210 -28.16 27.63 1.50
CA THR A 210 -29.50 27.57 2.13
C THR A 210 -29.84 26.20 2.74
N LYS A 211 -28.97 25.18 2.58
CA LYS A 211 -29.22 23.84 3.12
C LYS A 211 -28.72 23.71 4.55
N PRO A 212 -29.59 23.43 5.54
CA PRO A 212 -29.19 23.36 6.95
C PRO A 212 -28.19 22.24 7.24
N ASP A 213 -28.25 21.16 6.47
CA ASP A 213 -27.39 19.99 6.65
C ASP A 213 -25.99 20.15 6.03
N MET A 214 -25.78 21.15 5.17
CA MET A 214 -24.53 21.27 4.41
C MET A 214 -23.32 21.54 5.31
N GLN A 215 -23.43 22.49 6.23
CA GLN A 215 -22.32 22.85 7.12
C GLN A 215 -21.97 21.74 8.10
N PRO A 216 -22.93 21.07 8.80
CA PRO A 216 -22.62 19.93 9.66
C PRO A 216 -21.90 18.80 8.92
N PHE A 217 -22.39 18.38 7.75
CA PHE A 217 -21.77 17.29 7.00
C PHE A 217 -20.41 17.67 6.41
N LEU A 218 -20.24 18.92 5.95
CA LEU A 218 -18.93 19.42 5.54
C LEU A 218 -17.94 19.45 6.71
N THR A 219 -18.39 19.84 7.90
CA THR A 219 -17.56 19.88 9.11
C THR A 219 -17.10 18.49 9.53
N GLU A 220 -18.03 17.52 9.59
CA GLU A 220 -17.72 16.12 9.88
C GLU A 220 -16.71 15.57 8.87
N TRP A 221 -16.96 15.80 7.58
CA TRP A 221 -16.07 15.33 6.53
C TRP A 221 -14.68 15.97 6.59
N THR A 222 -14.61 17.30 6.66
CA THR A 222 -13.32 18.03 6.74
C THR A 222 -12.51 17.60 7.95
N GLY A 223 -13.17 17.36 9.09
CA GLY A 223 -12.54 16.85 10.31
C GLY A 223 -11.96 15.44 10.17
N HIS A 224 -12.55 14.59 9.34
CA HIS A 224 -11.99 13.27 9.04
C HIS A 224 -10.82 13.35 8.04
N VAL A 225 -10.94 14.22 7.03
CA VAL A 225 -9.90 14.38 6.00
C VAL A 225 -8.62 14.97 6.58
N VAL A 226 -8.72 15.95 7.49
CA VAL A 226 -7.55 16.70 7.98
C VAL A 226 -6.55 15.85 8.77
N SER A 227 -6.98 14.77 9.43
CA SER A 227 -6.06 13.89 10.16
C SER A 227 -5.38 12.85 9.26
N THR A 228 -6.03 12.48 8.16
CA THR A 228 -5.64 11.34 7.34
C THR A 228 -4.23 11.46 6.72
N PRO A 229 -3.76 12.63 6.23
CA PRO A 229 -2.39 12.80 5.78
C PRO A 229 -1.35 12.41 6.85
N SER A 230 -1.58 12.81 8.11
CA SER A 230 -0.70 12.45 9.23
C SER A 230 -0.71 10.93 9.48
N ASP A 231 -1.87 10.29 9.40
CA ASP A 231 -1.98 8.82 9.54
C ASP A 231 -1.22 8.09 8.42
N MET A 232 -1.22 8.65 7.19
CA MET A 232 -0.45 8.12 6.07
C MET A 232 1.06 8.30 6.26
N ASP A 233 1.49 9.43 6.80
CA ASP A 233 2.91 9.68 7.10
C ASP A 233 3.44 8.65 8.11
N GLU A 234 2.71 8.42 9.21
CA GLU A 234 3.07 7.40 10.21
C GLU A 234 3.13 5.98 9.60
N GLN A 235 2.16 5.65 8.74
CA GLN A 235 2.13 4.39 8.01
C GLN A 235 3.32 4.26 7.04
N ASN A 236 3.73 5.34 6.39
CA ASN A 236 4.88 5.37 5.48
C ASN A 236 6.19 5.18 6.23
N GLU A 237 6.36 5.78 7.42
CA GLU A 237 7.50 5.50 8.29
C GLU A 237 7.58 4.02 8.68
N ALA A 238 6.43 3.35 8.90
CA ALA A 238 6.39 1.92 9.14
C ALA A 238 6.85 1.10 7.93
N ALA A 239 6.45 1.49 6.72
CA ALA A 239 6.94 0.86 5.48
C ALA A 239 8.45 1.05 5.30
N GLU A 240 8.98 2.25 5.60
CA GLU A 240 10.41 2.52 5.55
C GLU A 240 11.21 1.65 6.52
N ARG A 241 10.69 1.43 7.74
CA ARG A 241 11.29 0.48 8.69
C ARG A 241 11.31 -0.95 8.15
N ALA A 242 10.24 -1.39 7.49
CA ALA A 242 10.20 -2.70 6.84
C ALA A 242 11.20 -2.80 5.67
N ILE A 243 11.32 -1.75 4.85
CA ILE A 243 12.33 -1.65 3.79
C ILE A 243 13.75 -1.73 4.37
N ALA A 244 14.03 -1.05 5.48
CA ALA A 244 15.31 -1.09 6.15
C ALA A 244 15.66 -2.51 6.66
N ALA A 245 14.69 -3.20 7.27
CA ALA A 245 14.87 -4.60 7.70
C ALA A 245 15.16 -5.53 6.51
N ILE A 246 14.47 -5.34 5.38
CA ILE A 246 14.72 -6.09 4.14
C ILE A 246 16.13 -5.80 3.59
N ASN A 247 16.53 -4.53 3.53
CA ASN A 247 17.87 -4.16 3.05
C ASN A 247 18.99 -4.76 3.91
N ASN A 248 18.83 -4.72 5.24
CA ASN A 248 19.77 -5.34 6.17
C ASN A 248 19.91 -6.85 5.91
N GLU A 249 18.79 -7.55 5.71
CA GLU A 249 18.81 -8.98 5.40
C GLU A 249 19.44 -9.29 4.03
N LEU A 250 19.18 -8.46 3.02
CA LEU A 250 19.80 -8.59 1.70
C LEU A 250 21.31 -8.37 1.76
N ASP A 251 21.78 -7.40 2.55
CA ASP A 251 23.21 -7.13 2.74
C ASP A 251 23.91 -8.26 3.50
N ARG A 252 23.25 -8.89 4.48
CA ARG A 252 23.78 -10.09 5.17
C ARG A 252 23.95 -11.31 4.27
N ARG A 253 23.27 -11.34 3.11
CA ARG A 253 23.30 -12.44 2.14
C ARG A 253 24.30 -12.25 1.00
N ARG A 254 24.90 -11.06 0.88
CA ARG A 254 25.98 -10.76 -0.06
C ARG A 254 27.31 -11.34 0.42
#